data_AF-A0A554LIM6-F1
#
_entry.id   AF-A0A554LIM6-F1
#
_cell.length_a   1.000
_cell.length_b   1.000
_cell.length_c   1.000
_cell.angle_alpha   90.00
_cell.angle_beta   90.00
_cell.angle_gamma   90.00
#
_symmetry.space_group_name_H-M   'P 1'
#
loop_
_entity.id
_entity.type
_entity.pdbx_description
1 polymer ?
#
loop_
_entity_poly.entity_id
_entity_poly.type
_entity_poly.pdbx_seq_one_letter_code
_entity_poly.pdbx_strand_id
1 'polypeptide(L)'
;MTKTEKILKLKGKTLVIIDWANVYGWFKKLGWEIDPKKLYKYLKGYSQITDIRFYFGVEKGNKKSEEFQSQIKRIGYALISKELKWVPVSLDRAHFKRFFKELNKITDGLQESNSKIAAQILSTIKTPIYRRKCDFDCEISIDVMKNIDQIDSLILFS
;
A
#
# COMPACT_ATOMS: atom_id res chain seq x y z
N MET A 1 9.99 -33.01 11.86
CA MET A 1 10.02 -31.66 11.24
C MET A 1 9.83 -31.83 9.74
N THR A 2 8.71 -31.39 9.17
CA THR A 2 8.48 -31.46 7.73
C THR A 2 9.42 -30.49 7.01
N LYS A 3 10.23 -31.02 6.10
CA LYS A 3 11.17 -30.25 5.28
C LYS A 3 10.33 -29.31 4.42
N THR A 4 10.37 -28.00 4.68
CA THR A 4 9.64 -27.03 3.86
C THR A 4 10.23 -27.07 2.46
N GLU A 5 9.44 -27.48 1.48
CA GLU A 5 9.89 -27.52 0.09
C GLU A 5 10.24 -26.10 -0.37
N LYS A 6 11.48 -25.94 -0.83
CA LYS A 6 11.99 -24.70 -1.38
C LYS A 6 11.61 -24.64 -2.86
N ILE A 7 10.65 -23.79 -3.18
CA ILE A 7 10.09 -23.64 -4.54
C ILE A 7 10.96 -22.69 -5.38
N LEU A 8 11.63 -21.73 -4.73
CA LEU A 8 12.41 -20.70 -5.42
C LEU A 8 13.78 -21.25 -5.84
N LYS A 9 14.11 -21.10 -7.13
CA LYS A 9 15.42 -21.46 -7.69
C LYS A 9 16.26 -20.19 -7.83
N LEU A 10 17.13 -19.95 -6.84
CA LEU A 10 17.94 -18.72 -6.74
C LEU A 10 19.34 -18.94 -7.31
N LYS A 11 19.83 -17.99 -8.13
CA LYS A 11 21.11 -18.12 -8.85
C LYS A 11 22.34 -17.73 -8.03
N GLY A 12 22.14 -17.01 -6.93
CA GLY A 12 23.24 -16.53 -6.08
C GLY A 12 22.72 -15.53 -5.05
N LYS A 13 23.55 -14.56 -4.65
CA LYS A 13 23.20 -13.56 -3.64
C LYS A 13 21.91 -12.85 -4.05
N THR A 14 20.89 -12.97 -3.21
CA THR A 14 19.52 -12.56 -3.52
C THR A 14 19.07 -11.45 -2.59
N LEU A 15 18.61 -10.34 -3.18
CA LEU A 15 17.86 -9.30 -2.49
C LEU A 15 16.37 -9.58 -2.62
N VAL A 16 15.64 -9.46 -1.51
CA VAL A 16 14.18 -9.51 -1.50
C VAL A 16 13.62 -8.14 -1.16
N ILE A 17 12.66 -7.69 -1.96
CA ILE A 17 11.89 -6.47 -1.74
C ILE A 17 10.43 -6.85 -1.57
N ILE A 18 9.83 -6.35 -0.50
CA ILE A 18 8.41 -6.52 -0.18
C ILE A 18 7.76 -5.14 -0.16
N ASP A 19 7.00 -4.81 -1.20
CA ASP A 19 6.06 -3.69 -1.19
C ASP A 19 4.77 -4.13 -0.47
N TRP A 20 4.68 -3.79 0.82
CA TRP A 20 3.58 -4.27 1.63
C TRP A 20 2.22 -3.70 1.21
N ALA A 21 2.17 -2.51 0.62
CA ALA A 21 0.90 -1.94 0.20
C ALA A 21 0.24 -2.82 -0.89
N ASN A 22 1.06 -3.32 -1.80
CA ASN A 22 0.62 -4.22 -2.86
C ASN A 22 0.40 -5.64 -2.35
N VAL A 23 1.33 -6.19 -1.56
CA VAL A 23 1.22 -7.55 -1.00
C VAL A 23 0.01 -7.68 -0.08
N TYR A 24 -0.26 -6.67 0.74
CA TYR A 24 -1.48 -6.62 1.55
C TYR A 24 -2.71 -6.69 0.63
N GLY A 25 -2.72 -6.00 -0.51
CA GLY A 25 -3.80 -6.06 -1.49
C GLY A 25 -4.09 -7.46 -2.08
N TRP A 26 -3.15 -8.39 -2.02
CA TRP A 26 -3.31 -9.74 -2.60
C TRP A 26 -4.42 -10.56 -1.95
N PHE A 27 -4.81 -10.29 -0.70
CA PHE A 27 -5.90 -11.02 -0.04
C PHE A 27 -7.19 -10.99 -0.86
N LYS A 28 -7.43 -9.91 -1.62
CA LYS A 28 -8.63 -9.74 -2.45
C LYS A 28 -8.72 -10.80 -3.55
N LYS A 29 -7.58 -11.25 -4.06
CA LYS A 29 -7.50 -12.26 -5.13
C LYS A 29 -7.29 -13.66 -4.56
N LEU A 30 -6.50 -13.79 -3.50
CA LEU A 30 -6.09 -15.07 -2.94
C LEU A 30 -7.10 -15.65 -1.95
N GLY A 31 -7.94 -14.80 -1.32
CA GLY A 31 -8.87 -15.21 -0.27
C GLY A 31 -8.21 -15.46 1.10
N TRP A 32 -6.89 -15.25 1.22
CA TRP A 32 -6.13 -15.36 2.46
C TRP A 32 -5.08 -14.24 2.57
N GLU A 33 -4.72 -13.88 3.79
CA GLU A 33 -3.73 -12.84 4.07
C GLU A 33 -2.32 -13.42 4.24
N ILE A 34 -1.33 -12.74 3.67
CA ILE A 34 0.07 -13.08 3.90
C ILE A 34 0.42 -12.80 5.37
N ASP A 35 0.93 -13.80 6.07
CA ASP A 35 1.49 -13.63 7.42
C ASP A 35 2.97 -13.18 7.31
N PRO A 36 3.34 -11.97 7.77
CA PRO A 36 4.70 -11.46 7.65
C PRO A 36 5.73 -12.33 8.37
N LYS A 37 5.38 -12.97 9.48
CA LYS A 37 6.31 -13.80 10.26
C LYS A 37 6.57 -15.13 9.54
N LYS A 38 5.52 -15.74 8.98
CA LYS A 38 5.67 -16.96 8.17
C LYS A 38 6.47 -16.69 6.89
N LEU A 39 6.19 -15.58 6.21
CA LEU A 39 6.94 -15.16 5.02
C LEU A 39 8.42 -14.95 5.34
N TYR A 40 8.73 -14.25 6.43
CA TYR A 40 10.12 -14.02 6.85
C TYR A 40 10.84 -15.34 7.12
N LYS A 41 10.22 -16.22 7.90
CA LYS A 41 10.78 -17.54 8.22
C LYS A 41 11.04 -18.37 6.96
N TYR A 42 10.13 -18.33 6.00
CA TYR A 42 10.29 -19.03 4.72
C TYR A 42 11.48 -18.48 3.92
N LEU A 43 11.56 -17.16 3.76
CA LEU A 43 12.63 -16.49 3.01
C LEU A 43 14.00 -16.68 3.68
N LYS A 44 14.08 -16.56 5.02
CA LYS A 44 15.31 -16.85 5.78
C LYS A 44 15.78 -18.29 5.68
N GLY A 45 14.92 -19.21 5.23
CA GLY A 45 15.31 -20.59 4.95
C GLY A 45 16.29 -20.71 3.78
N TYR A 46 16.39 -19.72 2.90
CA TYR A 46 17.31 -19.71 1.76
C TYR A 46 18.65 -19.07 2.13
N SER A 47 19.74 -19.80 1.99
CA SER A 47 21.09 -19.29 2.27
C SER A 47 21.52 -18.20 1.28
N GLN A 48 20.96 -18.21 0.08
CA GLN A 48 21.16 -17.20 -0.95
C GLN A 48 20.54 -15.84 -0.63
N ILE A 49 19.47 -15.82 0.18
CA ILE A 49 18.77 -14.58 0.53
C ILE A 49 19.57 -13.87 1.61
N THR A 50 20.30 -12.83 1.20
CA THR A 50 21.18 -12.08 2.11
C THR A 50 20.48 -10.88 2.74
N ASP A 51 19.45 -10.34 2.08
CA ASP A 51 18.74 -9.16 2.56
C ASP A 51 17.25 -9.24 2.21
N ILE A 52 16.40 -8.82 3.16
CA ILE A 52 14.94 -8.85 3.04
C ILE A 52 14.39 -7.50 3.48
N ARG A 53 14.15 -6.64 2.50
CA ARG A 53 13.70 -5.27 2.67
C ARG A 53 12.18 -5.20 2.62
N PHE A 54 11.60 -4.58 3.65
CA PHE A 54 10.16 -4.48 3.82
C PHE A 54 9.74 -3.02 3.77
N TYR A 55 8.99 -2.66 2.72
CA TYR A 55 8.56 -1.30 2.45
C TYR A 55 7.14 -1.11 2.99
N PHE A 56 6.99 -0.17 3.92
CA PHE A 56 5.71 0.06 4.59
C PHE A 56 5.45 1.54 4.89
N GLY A 57 4.27 2.01 4.51
CA GLY A 57 3.79 3.34 4.85
C GLY A 57 3.20 3.39 6.26
N VAL A 58 3.71 4.30 7.09
CA VAL A 58 3.28 4.46 8.49
C VAL A 58 2.34 5.63 8.61
N GLU A 59 1.19 5.41 9.22
CA GLU A 59 0.22 6.45 9.51
C GLU A 59 0.45 6.98 10.92
N LYS A 60 1.04 8.17 11.02
CA LYS A 60 1.35 8.81 12.29
C LYS A 60 0.08 9.06 13.10
N GLY A 61 0.08 8.65 14.37
CA GLY A 61 -1.09 8.74 15.25
C GLY A 61 -2.08 7.58 15.10
N ASN A 62 -1.90 6.70 14.11
CA ASN A 62 -2.65 5.45 14.04
C ASN A 62 -1.87 4.35 14.77
N LYS A 63 -2.31 4.06 16.00
CA LYS A 63 -1.67 3.07 16.88
C LYS A 63 -1.49 1.70 16.20
N LYS A 64 -2.46 1.24 15.42
CA LYS A 64 -2.38 -0.05 14.71
C LYS A 64 -1.27 -0.04 13.64
N SER A 65 -1.11 1.08 12.93
CA SER A 65 -0.05 1.24 11.92
C SER A 65 1.34 1.24 12.56
N GLU A 66 1.51 1.98 13.66
CA GLU A 66 2.76 2.09 14.41
C GLU A 66 3.14 0.77 15.11
N GLU A 67 2.15 0.06 15.67
CA GLU A 67 2.33 -1.27 16.26
C GLU A 67 2.76 -2.29 15.18
N PHE A 68 2.14 -2.25 14.00
CA PHE A 68 2.52 -3.12 12.89
C PHE A 68 3.96 -2.82 12.41
N GLN A 69 4.32 -1.55 12.29
CA GLN A 69 5.71 -1.16 11.97
C GLN A 69 6.71 -1.76 12.98
N SER A 70 6.39 -1.66 14.26
CA SER A 70 7.21 -2.21 15.35
C SER A 70 7.29 -3.73 15.31
N GLN A 71 6.18 -4.40 14.95
CA GLN A 71 6.14 -5.84 14.74
C GLN A 71 7.05 -6.28 13.59
N ILE A 72 7.02 -5.59 12.44
CA ILE A 72 7.87 -5.91 11.29
C ILE A 72 9.35 -5.78 11.64
N LYS A 73 9.73 -4.71 12.35
CA LYS A 73 11.10 -4.56 12.87
C LYS A 73 11.48 -5.73 13.79
N ARG A 74 10.59 -6.12 14.71
CA ARG A 74 10.83 -7.22 15.65
C ARG A 74 10.96 -8.59 14.96
N ILE A 75 10.26 -8.80 13.84
CA ILE A 75 10.39 -10.04 13.05
C ILE A 75 11.80 -10.16 12.45
N GLY A 76 12.46 -9.03 12.15
CA GLY A 76 13.84 -8.99 11.65
C GLY A 76 13.98 -8.53 10.20
N TYR A 77 12.91 -8.03 9.59
CA TYR A 77 12.99 -7.39 8.27
C TYR A 77 13.84 -6.11 8.34
N ALA A 78 14.57 -5.82 7.27
CA ALA A 78 15.10 -4.48 7.02
C ALA A 78 13.94 -3.56 6.64
N LEU A 79 13.34 -2.88 7.62
CA LEU A 79 12.17 -2.04 7.38
C LEU A 79 12.58 -0.69 6.76
N ILE A 80 12.00 -0.38 5.60
CA ILE A 80 12.01 0.95 4.99
C ILE A 80 10.60 1.53 5.16
N SER A 81 10.49 2.68 5.81
CA SER A 81 9.20 3.31 6.06
C SER A 81 9.17 4.77 5.72
N LYS A 82 8.01 5.25 5.28
CA LYS A 82 7.70 6.66 5.13
C LYS A 82 6.33 6.98 5.70
N GLU A 83 6.11 8.23 6.04
CA GLU A 83 4.81 8.70 6.51
C GLU A 83 3.78 8.67 5.38
N LEU A 84 2.59 8.16 5.67
CA LEU A 84 1.46 8.20 4.73
C LEU A 84 1.05 9.65 4.47
N LYS A 85 0.76 9.96 3.20
CA LYS A 85 0.21 11.26 2.82
C LYS A 85 -1.26 11.12 2.47
N TRP A 86 -2.07 12.05 2.96
CA TRP A 86 -3.44 12.22 2.54
C TRP A 86 -3.46 13.17 1.35
N VAL A 87 -3.83 12.66 0.18
CA VAL A 87 -3.92 13.45 -1.04
C VAL A 87 -5.39 13.63 -1.42
N PRO A 88 -5.82 14.84 -1.82
CA PRO A 88 -7.17 15.02 -2.31
C PRO A 88 -7.38 14.12 -3.53
N VAL A 89 -8.53 13.46 -3.57
CA VAL A 89 -8.98 12.73 -4.75
C VAL A 89 -9.35 13.78 -5.78
N SER A 90 -8.68 13.76 -6.93
CA SER A 90 -9.14 14.58 -8.05
C SER A 90 -10.51 14.09 -8.49
N LEU A 91 -11.51 14.94 -8.28
CA LEU A 91 -12.88 14.74 -8.72
C LEU A 91 -13.06 15.09 -10.21
N ASP A 92 -11.98 15.46 -10.92
CA ASP A 92 -12.00 15.77 -12.36
C ASP A 92 -12.28 14.56 -13.25
N ARG A 93 -12.23 13.34 -12.70
CA ARG A 93 -12.42 12.12 -13.47
C ARG A 93 -13.83 12.12 -14.06
N ALA A 94 -13.93 11.72 -15.33
CA ALA A 94 -15.19 11.72 -16.09
C ALA A 94 -16.38 11.08 -15.37
N HIS A 95 -16.13 10.03 -14.56
CA HIS A 95 -17.13 9.37 -13.73
C HIS A 95 -17.76 10.29 -12.68
N PHE A 96 -16.93 11.07 -11.97
CA PHE A 96 -17.41 12.03 -10.98
C PHE A 96 -18.06 13.24 -11.63
N LYS A 97 -17.54 13.69 -12.78
CA LYS A 97 -18.13 14.81 -13.53
C LYS A 97 -19.60 14.58 -13.89
N ARG A 98 -19.97 13.36 -14.31
CA ARG A 98 -21.37 12.98 -14.58
C ARG A 98 -22.20 12.97 -13.31
N PHE A 99 -21.69 12.37 -12.23
CA PHE A 99 -22.35 12.34 -10.93
C PHE A 99 -22.64 13.75 -10.39
N PHE A 100 -21.65 14.66 -10.44
CA PHE A 100 -21.83 16.05 -10.02
C PHE A 100 -22.79 16.82 -10.93
N LYS A 101 -22.79 16.55 -12.23
CA LYS A 101 -23.77 17.17 -13.15
C LYS A 101 -25.20 16.76 -12.80
N GLU A 102 -25.43 15.48 -12.50
CA GLU A 102 -26.76 15.00 -12.09
C GLU A 102 -27.15 15.53 -10.71
N LEU A 103 -26.21 15.58 -9.75
CA LEU A 103 -26.46 16.22 -8.45
C LEU A 103 -26.79 17.70 -8.58
N ASN A 104 -26.07 18.44 -9.43
CA ASN A 104 -26.33 19.86 -9.63
C ASN A 104 -27.74 20.11 -10.19
N LYS A 105 -28.20 19.30 -11.16
CA LYS A 105 -29.58 19.38 -11.67
C LYS A 105 -30.62 19.15 -10.57
N ILE A 106 -30.39 18.17 -9.69
CA ILE A 106 -31.29 17.89 -8.57
C ILE A 106 -31.28 19.06 -7.58
N THR A 107 -30.11 19.64 -7.29
CA THR A 107 -30.02 20.79 -6.36
C THR A 107 -30.62 22.06 -6.93
N ASP A 108 -30.52 22.31 -8.24
CA ASP A 108 -31.14 23.48 -8.89
C ASP A 108 -32.66 23.43 -8.76
N GLY A 109 -33.27 22.24 -8.93
CA GLY A 109 -34.70 22.02 -8.68
C GLY A 109 -35.11 22.12 -7.20
N LEU A 110 -34.17 21.92 -6.26
CA LEU A 110 -34.42 22.05 -4.81
C LEU A 110 -34.23 23.49 -4.30
N GLN A 111 -33.49 24.35 -5.00
CA GLN A 111 -33.34 25.76 -4.60
C GLN A 111 -34.66 26.54 -4.66
N GLU A 112 -35.60 26.14 -5.54
CA GLU A 112 -36.96 26.70 -5.57
C GLU A 112 -37.81 26.27 -4.35
N SER A 113 -37.48 25.15 -3.71
CA SER A 113 -38.16 24.64 -2.52
C SER A 113 -37.25 24.74 -1.31
N ASN A 114 -37.12 25.97 -0.82
CA ASN A 114 -36.45 26.46 0.38
C ASN A 114 -36.16 25.40 1.49
N SER A 115 -35.20 24.50 1.26
CA SER A 115 -34.91 23.41 2.19
C SER A 115 -33.43 23.39 2.54
N LYS A 116 -33.18 23.53 3.84
CA LYS A 116 -31.90 23.38 4.55
C LYS A 116 -31.08 22.15 4.09
N ILE A 117 -31.77 21.14 3.54
CA ILE A 117 -31.24 19.91 2.95
C ILE A 117 -30.40 20.20 1.70
N ALA A 118 -30.85 21.06 0.79
CA ALA A 118 -30.10 21.40 -0.43
C ALA A 118 -28.76 22.06 -0.09
N ALA A 119 -28.76 22.98 0.88
CA ALA A 119 -27.54 23.64 1.36
C ALA A 119 -26.57 22.64 2.01
N GLN A 120 -27.07 21.68 2.82
CA GLN A 120 -26.25 20.62 3.40
C GLN A 120 -25.63 19.71 2.33
N ILE A 121 -26.41 19.27 1.33
CA ILE A 121 -25.92 18.43 0.23
C ILE A 121 -24.81 19.14 -0.55
N LEU A 122 -25.01 20.42 -0.91
CA LEU A 122 -24.01 21.25 -1.57
C LEU A 122 -22.73 21.39 -0.75
N SER A 123 -22.84 21.55 0.58
CA SER A 123 -21.68 21.63 1.46
C SER A 123 -20.90 20.30 1.51
N THR A 124 -21.59 19.17 1.59
CA THR A 124 -20.98 17.83 1.64
C THR A 124 -20.28 17.47 0.32
N ILE A 125 -20.89 17.82 -0.82
CA ILE A 125 -20.32 17.63 -2.17
C ILE A 125 -19.03 18.42 -2.35
N LYS A 126 -18.95 19.63 -1.78
CA LYS A 126 -17.77 20.51 -1.86
C LYS A 126 -16.64 20.09 -0.91
N THR A 127 -16.89 19.20 0.05
CA THR A 127 -15.85 18.71 0.96
C THR A 127 -14.84 17.85 0.19
N PRO A 128 -13.53 18.17 0.22
CA PRO A 128 -12.53 17.38 -0.47
C PRO A 128 -12.47 15.96 0.11
N ILE A 129 -12.65 14.96 -0.75
CA ILE A 129 -12.43 13.56 -0.39
C ILE A 129 -10.94 13.31 -0.45
N TYR A 130 -10.33 12.84 0.64
CA TYR A 130 -8.92 12.48 0.67
C TYR A 130 -8.75 10.97 0.51
N ARG A 131 -7.70 10.57 -0.19
CA ARG A 131 -7.24 9.18 -0.22
C ARG A 131 -5.87 9.07 0.43
N ARG A 132 -5.62 7.92 1.06
CA ARG A 132 -4.30 7.53 1.53
C ARG A 132 -3.43 7.21 0.31
N LYS A 133 -2.23 7.78 0.25
CA LYS A 133 -1.25 7.50 -0.80
C LYS A 133 0.14 7.29 -0.18
N CYS A 134 0.80 6.21 -0.58
CA CYS A 134 2.16 5.88 -0.16
C CYS A 134 2.73 4.79 -1.08
N ASP A 135 3.24 5.21 -2.23
CA ASP A 135 3.76 4.31 -3.27
C ASP A 135 5.28 4.30 -3.19
N PHE A 136 5.93 3.14 -3.14
CA PHE A 136 7.39 3.05 -2.99
C PHE A 136 8.15 2.84 -4.31
N ASP A 137 7.50 3.00 -5.46
CA ASP A 137 8.07 2.71 -6.78
C ASP A 137 9.45 3.35 -6.99
N CYS A 138 9.60 4.63 -6.62
CA CYS A 138 10.84 5.37 -6.76
C CYS A 138 11.91 4.89 -5.78
N GLU A 139 11.57 4.74 -4.50
CA GLU A 139 12.50 4.30 -3.46
C GLU A 139 12.99 2.88 -3.73
N ILE A 140 12.09 1.96 -4.08
CA ILE A 140 12.41 0.58 -4.47
C ILE A 140 13.34 0.60 -5.69
N SER A 141 13.02 1.38 -6.73
CA SER A 141 13.84 1.45 -7.94
C SER A 141 15.27 1.92 -7.62
N ILE A 142 15.41 3.01 -6.86
CA ILE A 142 16.71 3.53 -6.44
C ILE A 142 17.47 2.49 -5.62
N ASP A 143 16.76 1.79 -4.73
CA ASP A 143 17.37 0.82 -3.84
C ASP A 143 17.88 -0.42 -4.59
N VAL A 144 17.10 -0.93 -5.55
CA VAL A 144 17.54 -1.98 -6.48
C VAL A 144 18.77 -1.51 -7.25
N MET A 145 18.72 -0.32 -7.85
CA MET A 145 19.82 0.20 -8.67
C MET A 145 21.12 0.37 -7.87
N LYS A 146 21.05 0.78 -6.60
CA LYS A 146 22.23 0.87 -5.73
C LYS A 146 22.86 -0.48 -5.38
N ASN A 147 22.11 -1.57 -5.50
CA ASN A 147 22.54 -2.90 -5.11
C ASN A 147 22.70 -3.86 -6.31
N ILE A 148 22.44 -3.38 -7.53
CA ILE A 148 22.32 -4.22 -8.73
C ILE A 148 23.61 -5.00 -9.03
N ASP A 149 24.78 -4.38 -8.81
CA ASP A 149 26.08 -5.01 -9.01
C ASP A 149 26.48 -5.99 -7.88
N GLN A 150 25.71 -6.02 -6.79
CA GLN A 150 26.02 -6.81 -5.59
C GLN A 150 25.10 -8.02 -5.42
N ILE A 151 24.16 -8.24 -6.34
CA ILE A 151 23.15 -9.29 -6.27
C ILE A 151 23.10 -10.06 -7.59
N ASP A 152 22.93 -11.36 -7.50
CA ASP A 152 22.72 -12.25 -8.66
C ASP A 152 21.23 -12.45 -8.97
N SER A 153 20.35 -12.08 -8.03
CA SER A 153 18.90 -12.28 -8.14
C SER A 153 18.15 -11.24 -7.31
N LEU A 154 17.01 -10.81 -7.84
CA LEU A 154 16.04 -9.96 -7.14
C LEU A 154 14.72 -10.72 -7.03
N ILE A 155 14.11 -10.71 -5.84
CA ILE A 155 12.71 -11.10 -5.65
C ILE A 155 11.94 -9.84 -5.30
N LEU A 156 10.92 -9.52 -6.08
CA LEU A 156 10.02 -8.41 -5.84
C LEU A 156 8.61 -8.94 -5.55
N PHE A 157 8.12 -8.69 -4.34
CA PHE A 157 6.72 -8.86 -3.97
C PHE A 157 6.04 -7.49 -4.09
N SER A 158 5.20 -7.29 -5.12
CA SER A 158 4.52 -6.03 -5.44
C SER A 158 3.23 -6.24 -6.22
#